data_AF-A0AAQ0Q1L4-F1
#
_entry.id   AF-A0AAQ0Q1L4-F1
#
_cell.length_a   1.000
_cell.length_b   1.000
_cell.length_c   1.000
_cell.angle_alpha   90.00
_cell.angle_beta   90.00
_cell.angle_gamma   90.00
#
_symmetry.space_group_name_H-M   'P 1'
#
loop_
_entity.id
_entity.type
_entity.pdbx_description
1 polymer ?
#
loop_
_entity_poly.entity_id
_entity_poly.type
_entity_poly.pdbx_seq_one_letter_code
_entity_poly.pdbx_strand_id
1 'polypeptide(L)'
;MKGWIAAIIMGLCLMLISVCATNKKLTSENERLTANNTSLMERADYYETEAGKSAASVQKLELTYSELERNYQDVCQTAHDLNIKVKRLQAAATTATQTEVKVVTEIRDSIVYRDGLLDSLKVLRWQDPWVNVAGEIRGRDVELDVVSCDTIKQIIHRVPKKFWFIKWGCKAIRQEVVSTNPHTKITYTEYIELKK
;
A
#
# COMPACT_ATOMS: atom_id res chain seq x y z
N MET A 1 65.15 -4.25 13.88
CA MET A 1 64.52 -2.93 13.58
C MET A 1 63.52 -2.96 12.42
N LYS A 2 63.77 -3.68 11.31
CA LYS A 2 62.85 -3.70 10.15
C LYS A 2 61.47 -4.35 10.39
N GLY A 3 61.37 -5.34 11.28
CA GLY A 3 60.12 -6.06 11.55
C GLY A 3 59.03 -5.24 12.26
N TRP A 4 59.40 -4.29 13.13
CA TRP A 4 58.43 -3.45 13.85
C TRP A 4 57.82 -2.38 12.95
N ILE A 5 58.59 -1.85 12.00
CA ILE A 5 58.08 -0.91 10.98
C ILE A 5 57.04 -1.60 10.10
N ALA A 6 57.29 -2.84 9.68
CA ALA A 6 56.34 -3.63 8.92
C ALA A 6 55.04 -3.90 9.69
N ALA A 7 55.13 -4.18 11.00
CA ALA A 7 53.96 -4.38 11.86
C ALA A 7 53.12 -3.09 12.01
N ILE A 8 53.77 -1.93 12.17
CA ILE A 8 53.08 -0.63 12.24
C ILE A 8 52.37 -0.31 10.92
N ILE A 9 53.04 -0.53 9.79
CA ILE A 9 52.45 -0.31 8.46
C ILE A 9 51.24 -1.24 8.26
N MET A 10 51.35 -2.51 8.64
CA MET A 10 50.25 -3.47 8.52
C MET A 10 49.05 -3.07 9.40
N GLY A 11 49.29 -2.61 10.63
CA GLY A 11 48.25 -2.08 11.51
C GLY A 11 47.54 -0.85 10.93
N LEU A 12 48.30 0.10 10.37
CA LEU A 12 47.75 1.27 9.69
C LEU A 12 46.93 0.89 8.46
N CYS A 13 47.39 -0.07 7.65
CA CYS A 13 46.64 -0.57 6.50
C CYS A 13 45.31 -1.21 6.91
N LEU A 14 45.29 -2.05 7.96
CA LEU A 14 44.05 -2.64 8.47
C LEU A 14 43.08 -1.57 8.98
N MET A 15 43.58 -0.54 9.67
CA MET A 15 42.77 0.58 10.14
C MET A 15 42.18 1.37 8.97
N LEU A 16 42.98 1.66 7.94
CA LEU A 16 42.54 2.36 6.72
C LEU A 16 41.46 1.58 5.96
N ILE A 17 41.62 0.25 5.85
CA ILE A 17 40.62 -0.64 5.25
C ILE A 17 39.32 -0.59 6.04
N SER A 18 39.39 -0.67 7.38
CA SER A 18 38.20 -0.59 8.25
C SER A 18 37.47 0.74 8.08
N VAL A 19 38.20 1.87 8.08
CA VAL A 19 37.62 3.22 7.91
C VAL A 19 36.98 3.37 6.54
N CYS A 20 37.61 2.86 5.49
CA CYS A 20 37.05 2.89 4.14
C CYS A 20 35.76 2.05 4.04
N ALA A 21 35.73 0.87 4.67
CA ALA A 21 34.53 0.03 4.72
C ALA A 21 33.39 0.70 5.49
N THR A 22 33.67 1.31 6.64
CA THR A 22 32.65 2.05 7.42
C THR A 22 32.14 3.27 6.68
N ASN A 23 33.01 4.04 6.01
CA ASN A 23 32.59 5.19 5.22
C ASN A 23 31.67 4.78 4.08
N LYS A 24 32.01 3.72 3.32
CA LYS A 24 31.13 3.20 2.27
C LYS A 24 29.75 2.80 2.80
N LYS A 25 29.70 2.13 3.96
CA LYS A 25 28.44 1.75 4.60
C LYS A 25 27.64 3.00 5.01
N LEU A 26 28.28 3.99 5.62
CA LEU A 26 27.63 5.23 6.04
C LEU A 26 27.10 6.03 4.85
N THR A 27 27.85 6.11 3.75
CA THR A 27 27.38 6.77 2.53
C THR A 27 26.14 6.09 1.97
N SER A 28 26.13 4.75 1.89
CA SER A 28 24.96 3.99 1.43
C SER A 28 23.74 4.17 2.33
N GLU A 29 23.91 4.20 3.66
CA GLU A 29 22.83 4.50 4.60
C GLU A 29 22.29 5.93 4.43
N ASN A 30 23.19 6.90 4.25
CA ASN A 30 22.80 8.29 4.08
C ASN A 30 22.02 8.51 2.77
N GLU A 31 22.44 7.86 1.68
CA GLU A 31 21.69 7.85 0.41
C GLU A 31 20.30 7.23 0.59
N ARG A 32 20.19 6.09 1.29
CA ARG A 32 18.90 5.45 1.60
C ARG A 32 17.97 6.35 2.41
N LEU A 33 18.49 6.94 3.49
CA LEU A 33 17.70 7.83 4.36
C LEU A 33 17.28 9.10 3.62
N THR A 34 18.15 9.65 2.77
CA THR A 34 17.82 10.80 1.92
C THR A 34 16.70 10.43 0.93
N ALA A 35 16.76 9.25 0.32
CA ALA A 35 15.71 8.74 -0.57
C ALA A 35 14.37 8.53 0.17
N ASN A 36 14.40 7.95 1.38
CA ASN A 36 13.19 7.78 2.21
C ASN A 36 12.61 9.14 2.62
N ASN A 37 13.41 10.08 3.08
CA ASN A 37 12.93 11.43 3.42
C ASN A 37 12.31 12.12 2.21
N THR A 38 12.92 11.98 1.03
CA THR A 38 12.34 12.49 -0.21
C THR A 38 10.98 11.84 -0.48
N SER A 39 10.88 10.52 -0.34
CA SER A 39 9.64 9.76 -0.52
C SER A 39 8.56 10.07 0.52
N LEU A 40 8.93 10.45 1.74
CA LEU A 40 7.96 10.84 2.78
C LEU A 40 7.46 12.27 2.58
N MET A 41 8.31 13.15 2.04
CA MET A 41 7.92 14.51 1.64
C MET A 41 7.07 14.51 0.36
N GLU A 42 7.39 13.62 -0.58
CA GLU A 42 6.62 13.35 -1.79
C GLU A 42 5.40 12.49 -1.41
N ARG A 43 4.29 13.15 -1.06
CA ARG A 43 3.01 12.47 -0.81
C ARG A 43 2.63 11.60 -2.01
N ALA A 44 1.80 10.57 -1.77
CA ALA A 44 1.23 9.79 -2.85
C ALA A 44 0.48 10.70 -3.84
N ASP A 45 0.72 10.48 -5.13
CA ASP A 45 0.07 11.20 -6.21
C ASP A 45 -1.23 10.47 -6.56
N TYR A 46 -2.38 11.14 -6.35
CA TYR A 46 -3.69 10.60 -6.69
C TYR A 46 -4.14 11.15 -8.04
N TYR A 47 -4.55 10.26 -8.94
CA TYR A 47 -4.97 10.62 -10.29
C TYR A 47 -6.05 9.66 -10.81
N GLU A 48 -6.61 9.99 -11.97
CA GLU A 48 -7.50 9.10 -12.69
C GLU A 48 -6.80 8.59 -13.94
N THR A 49 -6.95 7.29 -14.22
CA THR A 49 -6.52 6.71 -15.50
C THR A 49 -7.31 7.31 -16.66
N GLU A 50 -6.86 7.12 -17.90
CA GLU A 50 -7.60 7.54 -19.11
C GLU A 50 -9.02 6.95 -19.16
N ALA A 51 -9.26 5.82 -18.49
CA ALA A 51 -10.58 5.18 -18.39
C ALA A 51 -11.41 5.67 -17.17
N GLY A 52 -11.01 6.74 -16.48
CA GLY A 52 -11.71 7.32 -15.33
C GLY A 52 -11.59 6.53 -14.02
N LYS A 53 -10.68 5.57 -13.95
CA LYS A 53 -10.46 4.76 -12.73
C LYS A 53 -9.55 5.46 -11.75
N SER A 54 -9.87 5.39 -10.45
CA SER A 54 -9.01 5.92 -9.39
C SER A 54 -7.68 5.18 -9.33
N ALA A 55 -6.60 5.95 -9.37
CA ALA A 55 -5.24 5.50 -9.30
C ALA A 55 -4.43 6.31 -8.28
N ALA A 56 -3.42 5.68 -7.70
CA ALA A 56 -2.47 6.34 -6.82
C ALA A 56 -1.05 5.84 -7.13
N SER A 57 -0.09 6.76 -7.16
CA SER A 57 1.33 6.47 -7.33
C SER A 57 2.08 6.83 -6.07
N VAL A 58 2.84 5.91 -5.51
CA VAL A 58 3.66 6.16 -4.32
C VAL A 58 5.08 5.66 -4.51
N GLN A 59 6.04 6.43 -4.01
CA GLN A 59 7.43 6.00 -4.00
C GLN A 59 7.69 4.99 -2.88
N LYS A 60 8.59 4.05 -3.15
CA LYS A 60 9.03 3.02 -2.22
C LYS A 60 9.78 3.63 -1.02
N LEU A 61 9.40 3.21 0.18
CA LEU A 61 10.20 3.34 1.39
C LEU A 61 11.06 2.10 1.61
N GLU A 62 12.35 2.28 1.91
CA GLU A 62 13.26 1.18 2.21
C GLU A 62 13.64 1.16 3.69
N LEU A 63 13.05 0.24 4.45
CA LEU A 63 13.18 0.19 5.90
C LEU A 63 13.97 -1.04 6.36
N THR A 64 14.72 -0.89 7.45
CA THR A 64 15.22 -2.03 8.21
C THR A 64 14.11 -2.62 9.08
N TYR A 65 14.27 -3.87 9.51
CA TYR A 65 13.32 -4.50 10.42
C TYR A 65 13.10 -3.70 11.71
N SER A 66 14.16 -3.10 12.27
CA SER A 66 14.06 -2.30 13.50
C SER A 66 13.34 -0.97 13.26
N GLU A 67 13.49 -0.35 12.09
CA GLU A 67 12.72 0.85 11.71
C GLU A 67 11.24 0.52 11.52
N LEU A 68 10.94 -0.64 10.91
CA LEU A 68 9.57 -1.12 10.78
C LEU A 68 8.93 -1.37 12.15
N GLU A 69 9.58 -2.12 13.03
CA GLU A 69 9.08 -2.42 14.39
C GLU A 69 8.85 -1.16 15.23
N ARG A 70 9.68 -0.12 15.03
CA ARG A 70 9.58 1.13 15.79
C ARG A 70 8.47 2.04 15.28
N ASN A 71 8.29 2.13 13.97
CA ASN A 71 7.48 3.18 13.35
C ASN A 71 6.17 2.66 12.72
N TYR A 72 6.06 1.36 12.43
CA TYR A 72 4.96 0.74 11.66
C TYR A 72 4.37 -0.46 12.41
N GLN A 73 3.83 -0.18 13.60
CA GLN A 73 3.29 -1.20 14.50
C GLN A 73 2.06 -1.91 13.90
N ASP A 74 1.26 -1.23 13.09
CA ASP A 74 0.10 -1.76 12.38
C ASP A 74 0.51 -2.87 11.38
N VAL A 75 1.59 -2.64 10.62
CA VAL A 75 2.15 -3.63 9.70
C VAL A 75 2.69 -4.83 10.47
N CYS A 76 3.38 -4.60 11.58
CA CYS A 76 3.88 -5.67 12.44
C CYS A 76 2.73 -6.50 13.04
N GLN A 77 1.68 -5.86 13.55
CA GLN A 77 0.51 -6.55 14.09
C GLN A 77 -0.19 -7.38 13.02
N THR A 78 -0.39 -6.81 11.83
CA THR A 78 -0.97 -7.54 10.69
C THR A 78 -0.14 -8.77 10.34
N ALA A 79 1.20 -8.65 10.31
CA ALA A 79 2.07 -9.80 10.08
C ALA A 79 1.93 -10.86 11.18
N HIS A 80 1.81 -10.46 12.44
CA HIS A 80 1.57 -11.38 13.57
C HIS A 80 0.23 -12.11 13.45
N ASP A 81 -0.85 -11.41 13.10
CA ASP A 81 -2.18 -11.99 12.92
C ASP A 81 -2.20 -12.99 11.75
N LEU A 82 -1.38 -12.76 10.73
CA LEU A 82 -1.14 -13.68 9.62
C LEU A 82 -0.14 -14.82 9.95
N ASN A 83 0.36 -14.89 11.18
CA ASN A 83 1.38 -15.85 11.64
C ASN A 83 2.71 -15.77 10.84
N ILE A 84 3.08 -14.55 10.42
CA ILE A 84 4.31 -14.24 9.69
C ILE A 84 5.30 -13.55 10.64
N LYS A 85 6.53 -14.06 10.69
CA LYS A 85 7.60 -13.41 11.46
C LYS A 85 8.03 -12.12 10.75
N VAL A 86 8.09 -10.99 11.47
CA VAL A 86 8.53 -9.69 10.92
C VAL A 86 9.87 -9.77 10.17
N LYS A 87 10.83 -10.54 10.68
CA LYS A 87 12.15 -10.79 10.03
C LYS A 87 12.08 -11.51 8.68
N ARG A 88 10.91 -12.04 8.30
CA ARG A 88 10.66 -12.71 7.01
C ARG A 88 9.90 -11.82 6.03
N LEU A 89 9.51 -10.61 6.43
CA LEU A 89 8.86 -9.65 5.54
C LEU A 89 9.86 -9.20 4.46
N GLN A 90 9.41 -9.21 3.21
CA GLN A 90 10.16 -8.66 2.08
C GLN A 90 9.63 -7.28 1.69
N ALA A 91 8.32 -7.13 1.70
CA ALA A 91 7.63 -5.88 1.46
C ALA A 91 6.26 -5.89 2.14
N ALA A 92 5.72 -4.71 2.38
CA ALA A 92 4.35 -4.47 2.81
C ALA A 92 3.77 -3.31 1.99
N ALA A 93 2.51 -3.44 1.58
CA ALA A 93 1.79 -2.40 0.87
C ALA A 93 0.44 -2.20 1.53
N THR A 94 0.12 -0.95 1.87
CA THR A 94 -1.13 -0.58 2.51
C THR A 94 -1.86 0.38 1.59
N THR A 95 -3.12 0.09 1.27
CA THR A 95 -3.97 0.96 0.45
C THR A 95 -5.31 1.11 1.13
N ALA A 96 -5.75 2.34 1.37
CA ALA A 96 -7.10 2.64 1.82
C ALA A 96 -7.95 3.16 0.66
N THR A 97 -9.19 2.68 0.61
CA THR A 97 -10.14 2.99 -0.44
C THR A 97 -11.49 3.40 0.16
N GLN A 98 -12.15 4.35 -0.49
CA GLN A 98 -13.49 4.79 -0.14
C GLN A 98 -14.41 4.57 -1.34
N THR A 99 -15.43 3.73 -1.19
CA THR A 99 -16.47 3.52 -2.21
C THR A 99 -17.72 4.31 -1.86
N GLU A 100 -18.14 5.20 -2.74
CA GLU A 100 -19.37 5.99 -2.57
C GLU A 100 -20.34 5.73 -3.73
N VAL A 101 -21.53 5.24 -3.41
CA VAL A 101 -22.59 4.97 -4.38
C VAL A 101 -23.87 5.66 -3.94
N LYS A 102 -24.48 6.41 -4.86
CA LYS A 102 -25.81 7.00 -4.67
C LYS A 102 -26.86 6.06 -5.25
N VAL A 103 -27.60 5.39 -4.37
CA VAL A 103 -28.65 4.45 -4.75
C VAL A 103 -29.98 5.17 -4.86
N VAL A 104 -30.57 5.15 -6.05
CA VAL A 104 -31.96 5.56 -6.29
C VAL A 104 -32.65 4.38 -6.94
N THR A 105 -33.61 3.77 -6.23
CA THR A 105 -34.36 2.60 -6.71
C THR A 105 -35.80 2.66 -6.23
N GLU A 106 -36.67 1.92 -6.91
CA GLU A 106 -38.08 1.80 -6.57
C GLU A 106 -38.29 0.76 -5.47
N ILE A 107 -39.19 1.07 -4.54
CA ILE A 107 -39.64 0.11 -3.53
C ILE A 107 -40.79 -0.69 -4.13
N ARG A 108 -40.70 -2.02 -4.07
CA ARG A 108 -41.75 -2.94 -4.53
C ARG A 108 -42.48 -3.52 -3.35
N ASP A 109 -43.81 -3.50 -3.40
CA ASP A 109 -44.64 -4.19 -2.43
C ASP A 109 -44.63 -5.70 -2.71
N SER A 110 -44.42 -6.47 -1.65
CA SER A 110 -44.49 -7.92 -1.61
C SER A 110 -45.37 -8.32 -0.42
N ILE A 111 -46.11 -9.42 -0.57
CA ILE A 111 -46.93 -9.95 0.52
C ILE A 111 -46.42 -11.35 0.79
N VAL A 112 -46.03 -11.61 2.03
CA VAL A 112 -45.51 -12.91 2.46
C VAL A 112 -46.49 -13.51 3.47
N TYR A 113 -46.86 -14.76 3.26
CA TYR A 113 -47.67 -15.52 4.21
C TYR A 113 -46.75 -16.25 5.19
N ARG A 114 -46.81 -15.90 6.47
CA ARG A 114 -46.00 -16.51 7.52
C ARG A 114 -46.84 -16.63 8.80
N ASP A 115 -46.75 -17.77 9.48
CA ASP A 115 -47.48 -18.03 10.75
C ASP A 115 -49.00 -17.79 10.68
N GLY A 116 -49.61 -18.02 9.52
CA GLY A 116 -51.06 -17.84 9.33
C GLY A 116 -51.52 -16.41 9.04
N LEU A 117 -50.60 -15.44 9.01
CA LEU A 117 -50.88 -14.02 8.81
C LEU A 117 -50.30 -13.51 7.48
N LEU A 118 -50.99 -12.56 6.86
CA LEU A 118 -50.47 -11.79 5.72
C LEU A 118 -49.60 -10.67 6.27
N ASP A 119 -48.31 -10.70 5.95
CA ASP A 119 -47.38 -9.61 6.26
C ASP A 119 -47.03 -8.82 5.00
N SER A 120 -47.06 -7.49 5.10
CA SER A 120 -46.71 -6.60 4.01
C SER A 120 -45.22 -6.27 4.08
N LEU A 121 -44.47 -6.75 3.08
CA LEU A 121 -43.03 -6.60 2.97
C LEU A 121 -42.72 -5.66 1.81
N LYS A 122 -41.92 -4.64 2.07
CA LYS A 122 -41.44 -3.73 1.02
C LYS A 122 -40.01 -4.13 0.68
N VAL A 123 -39.76 -4.45 -0.59
CA VAL A 123 -38.44 -4.90 -1.04
C VAL A 123 -37.83 -3.84 -1.95
N LEU A 124 -36.55 -3.55 -1.74
CA LEU A 124 -35.74 -2.75 -2.65
C LEU A 124 -34.59 -3.60 -3.17
N ARG A 125 -34.29 -3.44 -4.46
CA ARG A 125 -33.11 -4.04 -5.08
C ARG A 125 -32.49 -3.02 -6.03
N TRP A 126 -31.19 -2.89 -5.95
CA TRP A 126 -30.39 -2.08 -6.84
C TRP A 126 -29.04 -2.78 -7.03
N GLN A 127 -28.57 -2.83 -8.26
CA GLN A 127 -27.26 -3.39 -8.53
C GLN A 127 -26.63 -2.70 -9.74
N ASP A 128 -25.31 -2.67 -9.71
CA ASP A 128 -24.49 -2.42 -10.89
C ASP A 128 -23.37 -3.48 -10.94
N PRO A 129 -22.40 -3.38 -11.87
CA PRO A 129 -21.33 -4.37 -11.98
C PRO A 129 -20.42 -4.53 -10.75
N TRP A 130 -20.42 -3.59 -9.80
CA TRP A 130 -19.51 -3.58 -8.64
C TRP A 130 -20.23 -3.59 -7.29
N VAL A 131 -21.44 -3.05 -7.20
CA VAL A 131 -22.18 -2.91 -5.94
C VAL A 131 -23.59 -3.47 -6.08
N ASN A 132 -23.97 -4.30 -5.11
CA ASN A 132 -25.31 -4.85 -4.95
C ASN A 132 -25.90 -4.36 -3.63
N VAL A 133 -27.09 -3.79 -3.70
CA VAL A 133 -27.88 -3.33 -2.56
C VAL A 133 -29.23 -4.01 -2.61
N ALA A 134 -29.49 -4.87 -1.63
CA ALA A 134 -30.78 -5.51 -1.43
C ALA A 134 -31.30 -5.14 -0.05
N GLY A 135 -32.60 -4.96 0.07
CA GLY A 135 -33.19 -4.69 1.38
C GLY A 135 -34.66 -5.03 1.45
N GLU A 136 -35.07 -5.28 2.68
CA GLU A 136 -36.44 -5.58 3.05
C GLU A 136 -36.87 -4.62 4.16
N ILE A 137 -38.03 -4.03 4.02
CA ILE A 137 -38.64 -3.10 4.96
C ILE A 137 -39.92 -3.76 5.48
N ARG A 138 -40.00 -3.89 6.80
CA ARG A 138 -41.14 -4.50 7.49
C ARG A 138 -41.62 -3.59 8.60
N GLY A 139 -42.80 -3.00 8.44
CA GLY A 139 -43.31 -2.01 9.40
C GLY A 139 -42.33 -0.85 9.57
N ARG A 140 -41.57 -0.84 10.67
CA ARG A 140 -40.53 0.17 10.97
C ARG A 140 -39.09 -0.37 10.85
N ASP A 141 -38.92 -1.67 10.67
CA ASP A 141 -37.62 -2.30 10.60
C ASP A 141 -37.14 -2.38 9.16
N VAL A 142 -35.82 -2.25 8.98
CA VAL A 142 -35.15 -2.32 7.67
C VAL A 142 -33.97 -3.27 7.79
N GLU A 143 -33.96 -4.31 6.96
CA GLU A 143 -32.83 -5.22 6.75
C GLU A 143 -32.18 -4.86 5.41
N LEU A 144 -30.87 -4.61 5.41
CA LEU A 144 -30.12 -4.16 4.24
C LEU A 144 -28.83 -4.96 4.08
N ASP A 145 -28.68 -5.55 2.90
CA ASP A 145 -27.46 -6.19 2.43
C ASP A 145 -26.79 -5.29 1.39
N VAL A 146 -25.59 -4.82 1.71
CA VAL A 146 -24.75 -4.01 0.82
C VAL A 146 -23.46 -4.76 0.56
N VAL A 147 -23.26 -5.19 -0.69
CA VAL A 147 -22.08 -5.93 -1.12
C VAL A 147 -21.36 -5.11 -2.19
N SER A 148 -20.11 -4.73 -1.92
CA SER A 148 -19.22 -4.07 -2.88
C SER A 148 -18.05 -4.99 -3.21
N CYS A 149 -17.86 -5.28 -4.49
CA CYS A 149 -16.78 -6.11 -5.01
C CYS A 149 -15.83 -5.23 -5.84
N ASP A 150 -14.62 -5.01 -5.33
CA ASP A 150 -13.58 -4.29 -6.06
C ASP A 150 -12.35 -5.17 -6.32
N THR A 151 -11.65 -4.86 -7.41
CA THR A 151 -10.33 -5.40 -7.74
C THR A 151 -9.31 -4.27 -7.71
N ILE A 152 -8.31 -4.40 -6.84
CA ILE A 152 -7.17 -3.49 -6.77
C ILE A 152 -6.00 -4.12 -7.53
N LYS A 153 -5.43 -3.39 -8.49
CA LYS A 153 -4.22 -3.78 -9.23
C LYS A 153 -3.04 -2.98 -8.71
N GLN A 154 -1.95 -3.66 -8.39
CA GLN A 154 -0.70 -3.04 -7.93
C GLN A 154 0.43 -3.34 -8.91
N ILE A 155 1.10 -2.31 -9.42
CA ILE A 155 2.21 -2.42 -10.37
C ILE A 155 3.42 -1.72 -9.78
N ILE A 156 4.49 -2.48 -9.53
CA ILE A 156 5.75 -1.94 -9.02
C ILE A 156 6.73 -1.81 -10.17
N HIS A 157 7.29 -0.62 -10.39
CA HIS A 157 8.21 -0.37 -11.49
C HIS A 157 9.36 0.56 -11.11
N ARG A 158 10.43 0.49 -11.91
CA ARG A 158 11.57 1.40 -11.81
C ARG A 158 11.29 2.68 -12.59
N VAL A 159 11.61 3.81 -11.99
CA VAL A 159 11.63 5.12 -12.65
C VAL A 159 13.07 5.39 -13.09
N PRO A 160 13.37 5.49 -14.40
CA PRO A 160 14.73 5.76 -14.86
C PRO A 160 15.13 7.22 -14.61
N LYS A 161 16.44 7.49 -14.54
CA LYS A 161 16.94 8.86 -14.69
C LYS A 161 16.76 9.27 -16.15
N LYS A 162 16.36 10.53 -16.39
CA LYS A 162 16.12 11.06 -17.74
C LYS A 162 16.91 12.35 -17.93
N PHE A 163 17.67 12.43 -19.01
CA PHE A 163 18.23 13.68 -19.53
C PHE A 163 17.97 13.72 -21.04
N TRP A 164 17.27 14.76 -21.47
CA TRP A 164 16.74 14.92 -22.82
C TRP A 164 15.91 13.68 -23.23
N PHE A 165 16.47 12.79 -24.05
CA PHE A 165 15.81 11.56 -24.53
C PHE A 165 16.46 10.27 -24.01
N ILE A 166 17.59 10.35 -23.28
CA ILE A 166 18.31 9.17 -22.80
C ILE A 166 17.76 8.79 -21.42
N LYS A 167 17.37 7.51 -21.28
CA LYS A 167 16.97 6.89 -20.01
C LYS A 167 18.09 5.98 -19.51
N TRP A 168 18.50 6.12 -18.26
CA TRP A 168 19.51 5.24 -17.66
C TRP A 168 19.29 5.04 -16.15
N GLY A 169 19.81 3.91 -15.64
CA GLY A 169 19.78 3.58 -14.22
C GLY A 169 18.37 3.56 -13.60
N CYS A 170 18.33 3.60 -12.28
CA CYS A 170 17.11 3.71 -11.48
C CYS A 170 17.20 4.96 -10.62
N LYS A 171 16.22 5.87 -10.76
CA LYS A 171 16.04 7.04 -9.90
C LYS A 171 15.26 6.66 -8.63
N ALA A 172 14.14 5.97 -8.82
CA ALA A 172 13.24 5.55 -7.75
C ALA A 172 12.50 4.27 -8.15
N ILE A 173 11.91 3.60 -7.17
CA ILE A 173 10.94 2.53 -7.40
C ILE A 173 9.59 3.08 -6.95
N ARG A 174 8.56 2.94 -7.80
CA ARG A 174 7.20 3.39 -7.50
C ARG A 174 6.23 2.22 -7.58
N GLN A 175 5.21 2.30 -6.75
CA GLN A 175 4.04 1.43 -6.81
C GLN A 175 2.86 2.25 -7.34
N GLU A 176 2.27 1.77 -8.42
CA GLU A 176 0.99 2.23 -8.96
C GLU A 176 -0.11 1.33 -8.42
N VAL A 177 -1.14 1.91 -7.84
CA VAL A 177 -2.32 1.21 -7.33
C VAL A 177 -3.53 1.72 -8.08
N VAL A 178 -4.33 0.83 -8.66
CA VAL A 178 -5.51 1.19 -9.46
C VAL A 178 -6.70 0.35 -9.03
N SER A 179 -7.81 0.99 -8.69
CA SER A 179 -9.09 0.33 -8.44
C SER A 179 -9.84 0.11 -9.75
N THR A 180 -10.55 -1.02 -9.89
CA THR A 180 -11.41 -1.25 -11.06
C THR A 180 -12.81 -0.68 -10.90
N ASN A 181 -13.24 -0.45 -9.66
CA ASN A 181 -14.57 0.07 -9.34
C ASN A 181 -14.60 1.60 -9.53
N PRO A 182 -15.44 2.14 -10.44
CA PRO A 182 -15.52 3.57 -10.70
C PRO A 182 -16.06 4.38 -9.51
N HIS A 183 -16.74 3.72 -8.58
CA HIS A 183 -17.24 4.34 -7.35
C HIS A 183 -16.19 4.44 -6.25
N THR A 184 -15.04 3.79 -6.45
CA THR A 184 -13.98 3.70 -5.45
C THR A 184 -12.89 4.74 -5.71
N LYS A 185 -12.55 5.49 -4.67
CA LYS A 185 -11.42 6.42 -4.63
C LYS A 185 -10.36 5.89 -3.68
N ILE A 186 -9.11 5.84 -4.14
CA ILE A 186 -7.97 5.56 -3.28
C ILE A 186 -7.70 6.81 -2.44
N THR A 187 -7.74 6.68 -1.12
CA THR A 187 -7.58 7.79 -0.17
C THR A 187 -6.23 7.78 0.53
N TYR A 188 -5.57 6.62 0.56
CA TYR A 188 -4.24 6.44 1.12
C TYR A 188 -3.53 5.29 0.41
N THR A 189 -2.22 5.43 0.19
CA THR A 189 -1.38 4.30 -0.23
C THR A 189 0.04 4.46 0.27
N GLU A 190 0.67 3.35 0.65
CA GLU A 190 2.07 3.28 1.08
C GLU A 190 2.71 1.97 0.62
N TYR A 191 3.99 2.04 0.25
CA TYR A 191 4.78 0.88 -0.15
C TYR A 191 6.10 0.84 0.61
N ILE A 192 6.32 -0.24 1.36
CA ILE A 192 7.51 -0.48 2.16
C ILE A 192 8.22 -1.72 1.63
N GLU A 193 9.51 -1.62 1.33
CA GLU A 193 10.40 -2.75 1.05
C GLU A 193 11.43 -2.88 2.18
N LEU A 194 11.63 -4.11 2.65
CA LEU A 194 12.57 -4.39 3.73
C LEU A 194 13.98 -4.54 3.18
N LYS A 195 14.90 -3.80 3.77
CA LYS A 195 16.33 -3.93 3.50
C LYS A 195 16.79 -5.32 3.93
N LYS A 196 17.46 -6.02 3.01
CA LYS A 196 18.10 -7.32 3.28
C LYS A 196 19.28 -7.21 4.23
#